data_AF-A0A2V6I502-F1
#
_entry.id   AF-A0A2V6I502-F1
#
_cell.length_a   1.000
_cell.length_b   1.000
_cell.length_c   1.000
_cell.angle_alpha   90.00
_cell.angle_beta   90.00
_cell.angle_gamma   90.00
#
_symmetry.space_group_name_H-M   'P 1'
#
loop_
_entity.id
_entity.type
_entity.pdbx_description
1 polymer ?
#
loop_
_entity_poly.entity_id
_entity_poly.type
_entity_poly.pdbx_seq_one_letter_code
_entity_poly.pdbx_strand_id
1 'polypeptide(L)' 'YELYRPGPKTNPRGPSAGTKRVHRGGSWKSRFGSLRTTVRSSNVPGFSCNDLGFRIVCECD' A
#
# COMPACT_ATOMS: atom_id res chain seq x y z
N TYR A 1 16.23 -2.39 -12.84
CA TYR A 1 14.78 -2.59 -12.65
C TYR A 1 14.62 -3.90 -11.88
N GLU A 2 13.81 -3.94 -10.83
CA GLU A 2 13.60 -5.18 -10.09
C GLU A 2 12.62 -6.07 -10.88
N LEU A 3 12.96 -7.35 -11.05
CA LEU A 3 12.13 -8.27 -11.82
C LEU A 3 10.84 -8.58 -11.07
N TYR A 4 9.69 -8.64 -11.78
CA TYR A 4 8.45 -9.08 -11.16
C TYR A 4 8.58 -10.55 -10.72
N ARG A 5 8.63 -10.78 -9.41
CA ARG A 5 8.62 -12.14 -8.85
C ARG A 5 7.17 -12.56 -8.63
N PRO A 6 6.69 -13.64 -9.27
CA PRO A 6 5.34 -14.13 -9.04
C PRO A 6 5.20 -14.57 -7.58
N GLY A 7 4.27 -13.93 -6.86
CA GLY A 7 3.84 -14.35 -5.53
C GLY A 7 2.65 -15.30 -5.58
N PRO A 8 2.18 -15.82 -4.43
CA PRO A 8 0.95 -16.59 -4.35
C PRO A 8 -0.21 -15.80 -4.95
N LYS A 9 -1.01 -16.42 -5.83
CA LYS A 9 -2.20 -15.80 -6.43
C LYS A 9 -3.37 -15.72 -5.44
N THR A 10 -3.47 -16.71 -4.55
CA THR A 10 -4.49 -16.79 -3.50
C THR A 10 -3.96 -16.17 -2.21
N ASN A 11 -4.71 -15.24 -1.62
CA ASN A 11 -4.36 -14.51 -0.39
C ASN A 11 -2.89 -13.99 -0.34
N PRO A 12 -2.45 -13.16 -1.31
CA PRO A 12 -1.09 -12.62 -1.31
C PRO A 12 -0.86 -11.68 -0.12
N ARG A 13 -0.03 -12.12 0.84
CA ARG A 13 0.39 -11.30 2.00
C ARG A 13 1.54 -10.34 1.69
N GLY A 14 2.17 -10.50 0.53
CA GLY A 14 3.39 -9.77 0.16
C GLY A 14 4.67 -10.33 0.81
N PRO A 15 5.82 -9.67 0.63
CA PRO A 15 7.08 -10.10 1.23
C PRO A 15 7.05 -10.09 2.76
N SER A 16 7.72 -11.05 3.41
CA SER A 16 7.83 -11.14 4.86
C SER A 16 8.70 -10.03 5.48
N ALA A 17 9.64 -9.49 4.70
CA ALA A 17 10.55 -8.43 5.10
C ALA A 17 10.50 -7.23 4.15
N GLY A 18 10.77 -6.04 4.68
CA GLY A 18 10.84 -4.80 3.93
C GLY A 18 10.87 -3.59 4.83
N THR A 19 11.51 -2.51 4.37
CA THR A 19 11.66 -1.26 5.14
C THR A 19 10.47 -0.31 5.00
N LYS A 20 9.60 -0.55 4.01
CA LYS A 20 8.43 0.29 3.71
C LYS A 20 7.14 -0.53 3.70
N ARG A 21 6.04 0.09 4.11
CA ARG A 21 4.67 -0.46 4.03
C ARG A 21 3.88 0.28 2.97
N VAL A 22 2.98 -0.46 2.30
CA VAL A 22 2.16 0.08 1.21
C VAL A 22 0.95 0.81 1.80
N HIS A 23 0.66 1.99 1.25
CA HIS A 23 -0.61 2.70 1.43
C HIS A 23 -1.23 2.99 0.06
N ARG A 24 -2.54 3.25 0.04
CA ARG A 24 -3.38 3.26 -1.18
C ARG A 24 -4.42 4.36 -1.09
N GLY A 25 -4.94 4.78 -2.24
CA GLY A 25 -6.08 5.70 -2.36
C GLY A 25 -5.70 7.16 -2.55
N GLY A 26 -4.48 7.56 -2.20
CA GLY A 26 -4.09 8.97 -2.19
C GLY A 26 -4.81 9.74 -1.08
N SER A 27 -4.82 11.06 -1.20
CA SER A 27 -5.29 12.00 -0.19
C SER A 27 -5.88 13.25 -0.83
N TRP A 28 -6.44 14.15 -0.01
CA TRP A 28 -7.00 15.43 -0.45
C TRP A 28 -6.01 16.34 -1.18
N LYS A 29 -4.69 16.16 -0.99
CA LYS A 29 -3.64 16.91 -1.70
C LYS A 29 -3.00 16.15 -2.86
N SER A 30 -3.44 14.93 -3.14
CA SER A 30 -2.84 14.08 -4.17
C SER A 30 -3.20 14.57 -5.57
N ARG A 31 -2.24 14.48 -6.50
CA ARG A 31 -2.48 14.76 -7.92
C ARG A 31 -3.35 13.66 -8.56
N PHE A 32 -4.06 13.98 -9.65
CA PHE A 32 -4.94 13.07 -10.38
C PHE A 32 -4.29 11.71 -10.71
N GLY A 33 -3.01 11.71 -11.11
CA GLY A 33 -2.28 10.49 -11.44
C GLY A 33 -2.13 9.51 -10.26
N SER A 34 -2.20 10.00 -9.03
CA SER A 34 -2.06 9.24 -7.78
C SER A 34 -3.38 8.78 -7.17
N LEU A 35 -4.53 9.27 -7.67
CA LEU A 35 -5.87 8.94 -7.18
C LEU A 35 -6.49 7.71 -7.87
N ARG A 36 -5.72 6.99 -8.69
CA ARG A 36 -6.19 5.77 -9.37
C ARG A 36 -6.16 4.57 -8.41
N THR A 37 -7.15 3.69 -8.55
CA THR A 37 -7.27 2.45 -7.76
C THR A 37 -6.05 1.53 -7.87
N THR A 38 -5.30 1.61 -8.96
CA THR A 38 -4.10 0.80 -9.20
C THR A 38 -2.82 1.39 -8.62
N VAL A 39 -2.78 2.65 -8.18
CA VAL A 39 -1.56 3.32 -7.70
C VAL A 39 -1.17 2.92 -6.28
N ARG A 40 0.04 2.37 -6.12
CA ARG A 40 0.60 1.92 -4.85
C ARG A 40 1.71 2.88 -4.45
N SER A 41 1.59 3.49 -3.27
CA SER A 41 2.66 4.26 -2.64
C SER A 41 3.17 3.51 -1.42
N SER A 42 4.37 3.85 -0.96
CA SER A 42 4.95 3.22 0.23
C SER A 42 5.77 4.20 1.04
N ASN A 43 5.80 3.99 2.35
CA ASN A 43 6.64 4.77 3.26
C ASN A 43 7.12 3.90 4.42
N VAL A 44 8.11 4.38 5.17
CA VAL A 44 8.59 3.70 6.38
C VAL A 44 7.48 3.68 7.45
N PRO A 45 7.40 2.62 8.29
CA PRO A 45 6.32 2.50 9.28
C PRO A 45 6.21 3.66 10.28
N GLY A 46 7.32 4.33 10.61
CA GLY A 46 7.35 5.46 11.53
C GLY A 46 6.97 6.81 10.90
N PHE A 47 6.72 6.86 9.59
CA PHE A 47 6.32 8.10 8.92
C PHE A 47 4.85 8.41 9.22
N SER A 48 4.58 9.65 9.59
CA SER A 48 3.22 10.17 9.78
C SER A 48 3.07 11.52 9.10
N CYS A 49 1.86 11.79 8.59
CA CYS A 49 1.48 13.09 8.06
C CYS A 49 -0.05 13.25 8.17
N ASN A 50 -0.52 14.49 8.10
CA ASN A 50 -1.94 14.84 8.26
C ASN A 50 -2.84 14.41 7.09
N ASP A 51 -2.27 13.79 6.05
CA ASP A 51 -3.00 13.29 4.89
C ASP A 51 -2.84 11.77 4.70
N LEU A 52 -2.28 11.07 5.70
CA LEU A 52 -2.13 9.61 5.73
C LEU A 52 -2.91 9.01 6.90
N GLY A 53 -3.73 8.01 6.60
CA GLY A 53 -4.46 7.21 7.60
C GLY A 53 -4.62 5.77 7.15
N PHE A 54 -5.42 5.00 7.88
CA PHE A 54 -5.71 3.59 7.56
C PHE A 54 -7.19 3.25 7.82
N ARG A 55 -7.65 2.16 7.20
CA ARG A 55 -8.96 1.56 7.46
C ARG A 55 -8.75 0.13 7.92
N ILE A 56 -9.51 -0.28 8.93
CA ILE A 56 -9.44 -1.63 9.51
C ILE A 56 -10.23 -2.59 8.62
N VAL A 57 -9.78 -3.84 8.56
CA VAL A 57 -10.47 -4.96 7.93
C VAL A 57 -10.51 -6.11 8.93
N CYS A 58 -11.55 -6.95 8.85
CA CYS A 58 -11.67 -8.19 9.62
C CYS A 58 -11.85 -9.38 8.68
N GLU A 59 -11.47 -10.56 9.15
CA GLU A 59 -11.80 -11.80 8.45
C GLU A 59 -13.31 -12.03 8.54
N CYS A 60 -13.87 -12.63 7.49
CA CYS A 60 -15.26 -13.09 7.49
C CYS A 60 -15.21 -14.60 7.68
N ASP A 61 -16.00 -15.11 8.63
CA ASP A 61 -16.19 -16.56 8.83
C ASP A 61 -16.94 -17.21 7.66
#